data_AF-A0A969KUE7-F1
#
_entry.id   AF-A0A969KUE7-F1
#
_cell.length_a   1.000
_cell.length_b   1.000
_cell.length_c   1.000
_cell.angle_alpha   90.00
_cell.angle_beta   90.00
_cell.angle_gamma   90.00
#
_symmetry.space_group_name_H-M   'P 1'
#
loop_
_entity.id
_entity.type
_entity.pdbx_description
1 polymer ?
#
loop_
_entity_poly.entity_id
_entity_poly.type
_entity_poly.pdbx_seq_one_letter_code
_entity_poly.pdbx_strand_id
1 'polypeptide(L)'
;MNELQAEVLVVGGGTGGVAAAIQAARRGAQTVLVSETPWLGGMLTAAGVAAPDGNELIAFQTGLWGAFVREVRRRQPTGLDHAWVSFFTYDPRIGAEIFADWVLQLPNLRWISDRTPLEVLTQGTTITGVRFADLTVRANITIDGTELGDVLALASVPHRWGWEWQSEWGEPSAPTAPSELTDRYPIQAPRGGGGCRITVTLPQKFPPPRSTA
;
A
#
# COMPACT_ATOMS: atom_id res chain seq x y z
N MET A 1 -26.61 -16.14 -1.68
CA MET A 1 -25.37 -15.54 -1.15
C MET A 1 -24.24 -16.43 -1.63
N ASN A 2 -23.30 -15.90 -2.40
CA ASN A 2 -22.19 -16.70 -2.92
C ASN A 2 -21.11 -16.87 -1.84
N GLU A 3 -20.47 -18.03 -1.78
CA GLU A 3 -19.39 -18.32 -0.84
C GLU A 3 -18.14 -18.77 -1.60
N LEU A 4 -16.99 -18.20 -1.26
CA LEU A 4 -15.69 -18.56 -1.82
C LEU A 4 -14.74 -18.96 -0.70
N GLN A 5 -13.83 -19.88 -1.01
CA GLN A 5 -12.70 -20.21 -0.16
C GLN A 5 -11.39 -19.79 -0.83
N ALA A 6 -10.47 -19.29 -0.04
CA ALA A 6 -9.12 -18.92 -0.45
C ALA A 6 -8.11 -19.33 0.63
N GLU A 7 -6.85 -19.47 0.27
CA GLU A 7 -5.78 -19.56 1.26
C GLU A 7 -5.45 -18.16 1.81
N VAL A 8 -5.44 -17.16 0.91
CA VAL A 8 -5.20 -15.76 1.24
C VAL A 8 -6.34 -14.91 0.69
N LEU A 9 -6.99 -14.16 1.56
CA LEU A 9 -7.91 -13.09 1.19
C LEU A 9 -7.21 -11.74 1.40
N VAL A 10 -7.19 -10.90 0.38
CA VAL A 10 -6.78 -9.51 0.48
C VAL A 10 -8.00 -8.62 0.28
N VAL A 11 -8.29 -7.75 1.23
CA VAL A 11 -9.41 -6.80 1.16
C VAL A 11 -8.84 -5.39 0.99
N GLY A 12 -9.11 -4.77 -0.15
CA GLY A 12 -8.62 -3.45 -0.53
C GLY A 12 -7.72 -3.49 -1.77
N GLY A 13 -8.07 -2.67 -2.76
CA GLY A 13 -7.37 -2.54 -4.04
C GLY A 13 -6.24 -1.51 -4.06
N GLY A 14 -5.77 -1.08 -2.87
CA GLY A 14 -4.67 -0.13 -2.72
C GLY A 14 -3.33 -0.70 -3.20
N THR A 15 -2.31 0.14 -3.33
CA THR A 15 -0.97 -0.29 -3.80
C THR A 15 -0.42 -1.46 -2.96
N GLY A 16 -0.53 -1.36 -1.63
CA GLY A 16 -0.07 -2.41 -0.71
C GLY A 16 -0.86 -3.71 -0.83
N GLY A 17 -2.19 -3.63 -0.88
CA GLY A 17 -3.08 -4.78 -1.05
C GLY A 17 -2.82 -5.52 -2.36
N VAL A 18 -2.73 -4.79 -3.47
CA VAL A 18 -2.42 -5.37 -4.79
C VAL A 18 -1.05 -6.04 -4.78
N ALA A 19 -0.04 -5.39 -4.19
CA ALA A 19 1.29 -5.98 -4.06
C ALA A 19 1.26 -7.28 -3.24
N ALA A 20 0.54 -7.30 -2.12
CA ALA A 20 0.38 -8.48 -1.29
C ALA A 20 -0.32 -9.62 -2.04
N ALA A 21 -1.41 -9.33 -2.74
CA ALA A 21 -2.17 -10.32 -3.51
C ALA A 21 -1.32 -10.95 -4.63
N ILE A 22 -0.61 -10.12 -5.40
CA ILE A 22 0.31 -10.58 -6.46
C ILE A 22 1.41 -11.46 -5.87
N GLN A 23 2.01 -11.07 -4.75
CA GLN A 23 3.09 -11.85 -4.14
C GLN A 23 2.57 -13.17 -3.56
N ALA A 24 1.43 -13.18 -2.87
CA ALA A 24 0.80 -14.39 -2.35
C ALA A 24 0.54 -15.39 -3.48
N ALA A 25 -0.08 -14.93 -4.58
CA ALA A 25 -0.35 -15.76 -5.74
C ALA A 25 0.93 -16.25 -6.44
N ARG A 26 1.96 -15.41 -6.58
CA ARG A 26 3.28 -15.84 -7.11
C ARG A 26 3.99 -16.87 -6.25
N ARG A 27 3.65 -16.97 -4.97
CA ARG A 27 4.12 -18.03 -4.06
C ARG A 27 3.25 -19.29 -4.08
N GLY A 28 2.23 -19.33 -4.94
CA GLY A 28 1.39 -20.50 -5.18
C GLY A 28 0.07 -20.51 -4.41
N ALA A 29 -0.18 -19.54 -3.53
CA ALA A 29 -1.40 -19.50 -2.74
C ALA A 29 -2.64 -19.20 -3.60
N GLN A 30 -3.73 -19.92 -3.39
CA GLN A 30 -5.05 -19.58 -3.93
C GLN A 30 -5.51 -18.28 -3.26
N THR A 31 -5.50 -17.20 -4.03
CA THR A 31 -5.65 -15.85 -3.50
C THR A 31 -6.92 -15.20 -4.06
N VAL A 32 -7.68 -14.53 -3.20
CA VAL A 32 -8.80 -13.67 -3.59
C VAL A 32 -8.46 -12.25 -3.21
N LEU A 33 -8.51 -11.33 -4.18
CA LEU A 33 -8.40 -9.89 -3.97
C LEU A 33 -9.79 -9.27 -4.15
N VAL A 34 -10.28 -8.58 -3.14
CA VAL A 34 -11.54 -7.84 -3.22
C VAL A 34 -11.25 -6.35 -3.13
N SER A 35 -11.71 -5.55 -4.10
CA SER A 35 -11.55 -4.09 -4.10
C SER A 35 -12.91 -3.38 -4.09
N GLU A 36 -12.95 -2.23 -3.43
CA GLU A 36 -14.13 -1.36 -3.43
C GLU A 36 -14.36 -0.69 -4.78
N THR A 37 -13.29 -0.40 -5.53
CA THR A 37 -13.35 0.31 -6.80
C THR A 37 -13.06 -0.62 -7.99
N PRO A 38 -13.43 -0.22 -9.23
CA PRO A 38 -13.22 -1.02 -10.44
C PRO A 38 -11.77 -0.96 -10.98
N TRP A 39 -10.86 -0.29 -10.28
CA TRP A 39 -9.44 -0.17 -10.66
C TRP A 39 -8.52 -0.40 -9.47
N LEU A 40 -7.31 -0.85 -9.76
CA LEU A 40 -6.31 -1.21 -8.76
C LEU A 40 -5.22 -0.14 -8.65
N GLY A 41 -4.59 -0.06 -7.47
CA GLY A 41 -3.42 0.78 -7.19
C GLY A 41 -3.66 1.89 -6.16
N GLY A 42 -4.89 2.14 -5.72
CA GLY A 42 -5.19 3.12 -4.67
C GLY A 42 -4.60 4.50 -4.98
N MET A 43 -3.80 5.07 -4.07
CA MET A 43 -3.20 6.39 -4.24
C MET A 43 -2.41 6.56 -5.55
N LEU A 44 -1.63 5.56 -5.96
CA LEU A 44 -0.81 5.61 -7.18
C LEU A 44 -1.63 5.76 -8.46
N THR A 45 -2.90 5.36 -8.43
CA THR A 45 -3.76 5.32 -9.62
C THR A 45 -5.04 6.12 -9.41
N ALA A 46 -5.96 5.62 -8.59
CA ALA A 46 -7.26 6.21 -8.29
C ALA A 46 -7.18 7.64 -7.77
N ALA A 47 -6.23 7.93 -6.87
CA ALA A 47 -6.05 9.29 -6.33
C ALA A 47 -5.12 10.17 -7.19
N GLY A 48 -4.55 9.63 -8.27
CA GLY A 48 -3.72 10.38 -9.20
C GLY A 48 -2.34 10.76 -8.65
N VAL A 49 -1.79 10.05 -7.66
CA VAL A 49 -0.43 10.26 -7.15
C VAL A 49 0.60 9.64 -8.11
N ALA A 50 0.62 10.19 -9.32
CA ALA A 50 1.47 9.77 -10.43
C ALA A 50 2.92 10.28 -10.33
N ALA A 51 3.18 11.23 -9.42
CA ALA A 51 4.51 11.75 -9.11
C ALA A 51 4.84 11.42 -7.65
N PRO A 52 5.07 10.14 -7.29
CA PRO A 52 5.38 9.79 -5.91
C PRO A 52 6.69 10.44 -5.49
N ASP A 53 6.70 11.00 -4.28
CA ASP A 53 7.88 11.58 -3.64
C ASP A 53 9.01 10.53 -3.61
N GLY A 54 10.22 10.89 -4.04
CA GLY A 54 11.33 9.94 -3.95
C GLY A 54 12.50 10.14 -4.90
N ASN A 55 13.17 11.30 -4.85
CA ASN A 55 14.51 11.40 -5.43
C ASN A 55 15.46 10.36 -4.78
N GLU A 56 15.33 10.17 -3.47
CA GLU A 56 16.00 9.13 -2.67
C GLU A 56 15.57 7.69 -2.99
N LEU A 57 14.50 7.46 -3.77
CA LEU A 57 13.98 6.11 -4.05
C LEU A 57 14.61 5.40 -5.25
N ILE A 58 15.57 6.03 -5.96
CA ILE A 58 16.31 5.36 -7.05
C ILE A 58 16.95 4.05 -6.57
N ALA A 59 17.55 4.06 -5.36
CA ALA A 59 18.15 2.87 -4.76
C ALA A 59 17.13 1.78 -4.37
N PHE A 60 15.85 2.15 -4.25
CA PHE A 60 14.75 1.28 -3.81
C PHE A 60 13.85 0.82 -4.96
N GLN A 61 14.26 0.99 -6.22
CA GLN A 61 13.58 0.41 -7.40
C GLN A 61 13.81 -1.11 -7.53
N THR A 62 13.54 -1.85 -6.45
CA THR A 62 13.66 -3.30 -6.36
C THR A 62 12.30 -3.95 -6.21
N GLY A 63 12.26 -5.29 -6.25
CA GLY A 63 11.02 -6.05 -6.07
C GLY A 63 9.91 -5.65 -7.05
N LEU A 64 8.68 -5.62 -6.55
CA LEU A 64 7.50 -5.32 -7.35
C LEU A 64 7.44 -3.85 -7.79
N TRP A 65 7.90 -2.92 -6.94
CA TRP A 65 7.99 -1.51 -7.28
C TRP A 65 8.94 -1.27 -8.46
N GLY A 66 10.14 -1.84 -8.42
CA GLY A 66 11.08 -1.78 -9.54
C GLY A 66 10.52 -2.40 -10.82
N ALA A 67 9.78 -3.50 -10.71
CA ALA A 67 9.10 -4.09 -11.86
C ALA A 67 8.02 -3.17 -12.42
N PHE A 68 7.30 -2.44 -11.56
CA PHE A 68 6.24 -1.51 -11.95
C PHE A 68 6.82 -0.34 -12.72
N VAL A 69 7.87 0.30 -12.18
CA VAL A 69 8.58 1.40 -12.85
C VAL A 69 9.13 0.99 -14.23
N ARG A 70 9.70 -0.22 -14.34
CA ARG A 70 10.17 -0.75 -15.65
C ARG A 70 9.03 -0.94 -16.64
N GLU A 71 7.90 -1.46 -16.18
CA GLU A 71 6.74 -1.68 -17.05
C GLU A 71 6.09 -0.35 -17.48
N VAL A 72 6.02 0.63 -16.58
CA VAL A 72 5.58 1.98 -16.92
C VAL A 72 6.48 2.60 -17.98
N ARG A 73 7.82 2.52 -17.83
CA ARG A 73 8.77 2.99 -18.86
C ARG A 73 8.57 2.29 -20.21
N ARG A 74 8.16 1.03 -20.21
CA ARG A 74 7.88 0.25 -21.42
C ARG A 74 6.59 0.72 -22.12
N ARG A 75 5.53 1.02 -21.36
CA ARG A 75 4.21 1.42 -21.89
C ARG A 75 4.11 2.92 -22.20
N GLN A 76 4.82 3.75 -21.44
CA GLN A 76 4.90 5.19 -21.61
C GLN A 76 6.37 5.61 -21.78
N PRO A 77 6.89 5.63 -23.02
CA PRO A 77 8.30 5.92 -23.27
C PRO A 77 8.66 7.41 -23.10
N THR A 78 7.67 8.31 -23.05
CA THR A 78 7.87 9.77 -23.04
C THR A 78 7.05 10.45 -21.93
N GLY A 79 7.48 11.64 -21.50
CA GLY A 79 6.74 12.45 -20.52
C GLY A 79 6.78 11.90 -19.10
N LEU A 80 7.82 11.13 -18.77
CA LEU A 80 8.03 10.58 -17.44
C LEU A 80 8.80 11.57 -16.53
N ASP A 81 9.34 12.65 -17.06
CA ASP A 81 10.26 13.59 -16.39
C ASP A 81 9.66 15.00 -16.22
N HIS A 82 8.34 15.12 -16.29
CA HIS A 82 7.65 16.42 -16.30
C HIS A 82 7.24 16.93 -14.89
N ALA A 83 7.63 16.26 -13.80
CA ALA A 83 7.29 16.70 -12.44
C ALA A 83 8.42 17.47 -11.74
N TRP A 84 7.98 18.38 -10.87
CA TRP A 84 8.86 19.10 -9.94
C TRP A 84 9.36 18.21 -8.79
N VAL A 85 8.52 17.28 -8.32
CA VAL A 85 8.73 16.55 -7.05
C VAL A 85 9.38 15.16 -7.28
N SER A 86 9.32 14.63 -8.50
CA SER A 86 9.80 13.28 -8.83
C SER A 86 10.47 13.22 -10.19
N PHE A 87 11.53 12.42 -10.31
CA PHE A 87 12.22 12.13 -11.58
C PHE A 87 11.47 11.12 -12.46
N PHE A 88 10.31 10.67 -11.98
CA PHE A 88 9.45 9.72 -12.64
C PHE A 88 7.99 10.12 -12.40
N THR A 89 7.26 10.29 -13.49
CA THR A 89 5.83 10.54 -13.58
C THR A 89 5.24 9.55 -14.55
N TYR A 90 3.94 9.32 -14.46
CA TYR A 90 3.26 8.43 -15.39
C TYR A 90 1.77 8.76 -15.44
N ASP A 91 1.09 8.32 -16.48
CA ASP A 91 -0.36 8.38 -16.52
C ASP A 91 -0.94 7.38 -15.51
N PRO A 92 -1.74 7.82 -14.52
CA PRO A 92 -2.35 6.91 -13.53
C PRO A 92 -3.14 5.75 -14.16
N ARG A 93 -3.71 5.95 -15.36
CA ARG A 93 -4.45 4.91 -16.10
C ARG A 93 -3.52 3.77 -16.52
N ILE A 94 -2.31 4.09 -16.98
CA ILE A 94 -1.29 3.10 -17.32
C ILE A 94 -0.87 2.33 -16.07
N GLY A 95 -0.75 3.00 -14.93
CA GLY A 95 -0.50 2.34 -13.65
C GLY A 95 -1.60 1.33 -13.28
N ALA A 96 -2.87 1.73 -13.42
CA ALA A 96 -4.02 0.86 -13.15
C ALA A 96 -4.07 -0.35 -14.09
N GLU A 97 -3.82 -0.14 -15.39
CA GLU A 97 -3.75 -1.21 -16.39
C GLU A 97 -2.64 -2.22 -16.07
N ILE A 98 -1.46 -1.76 -15.65
CA ILE A 98 -0.35 -2.65 -15.26
C ILE A 98 -0.76 -3.55 -14.10
N PHE A 99 -1.38 -2.98 -13.06
CA PHE A 99 -1.85 -3.78 -11.93
C PHE A 99 -2.94 -4.77 -12.33
N ALA A 100 -3.92 -4.34 -13.12
CA ALA A 100 -4.98 -5.22 -13.63
C ALA A 100 -4.40 -6.38 -14.45
N ASP A 101 -3.48 -6.10 -15.38
CA ASP A 101 -2.84 -7.12 -16.21
C ASP A 101 -2.06 -8.13 -15.37
N TRP A 102 -1.26 -7.66 -14.40
CA TRP A 102 -0.49 -8.55 -13.53
C TRP A 102 -1.38 -9.46 -12.69
N VAL A 103 -2.52 -8.94 -12.23
CA VAL A 103 -3.52 -9.72 -11.49
C VAL A 103 -4.17 -10.76 -12.41
N LEU A 104 -4.60 -10.37 -13.61
CA LEU A 104 -5.24 -11.26 -14.59
C LEU A 104 -4.30 -12.35 -15.14
N GLN A 105 -3.00 -12.10 -15.17
CA GLN A 105 -1.99 -13.09 -15.59
C GLN A 105 -1.75 -14.21 -14.58
N LEU A 106 -2.24 -14.07 -13.34
CA LEU A 106 -2.04 -15.05 -12.28
C LEU A 106 -3.30 -15.93 -12.13
N PRO A 107 -3.28 -17.20 -12.60
CA PRO A 107 -4.50 -18.03 -12.65
C PRO A 107 -5.05 -18.42 -11.28
N ASN A 108 -4.21 -18.36 -10.23
CA ASN A 108 -4.56 -18.59 -8.84
C ASN A 108 -4.88 -17.31 -8.06
N LEU A 109 -5.01 -16.17 -8.74
CA LEU A 109 -5.45 -14.91 -8.16
C LEU A 109 -6.78 -14.49 -8.78
N ARG A 110 -7.84 -14.49 -7.97
CA ARG A 110 -9.15 -13.99 -8.39
C ARG A 110 -9.37 -12.59 -7.86
N TRP A 111 -9.56 -11.63 -8.76
CA TRP A 111 -9.97 -10.27 -8.42
C TRP A 111 -11.48 -10.08 -8.55
N ILE A 112 -12.08 -9.45 -7.54
CA ILE A 112 -13.50 -9.09 -7.46
C ILE A 112 -13.58 -7.61 -7.11
N SER A 113 -14.14 -6.79 -8.00
CA SER A 113 -14.29 -5.35 -7.80
C SER A 113 -15.66 -4.99 -7.23
N ASP A 114 -15.81 -3.70 -6.88
CA ASP A 114 -17.06 -3.07 -6.48
C ASP A 114 -17.69 -3.70 -5.24
N ARG A 115 -16.87 -4.06 -4.25
CA ARG A 115 -17.31 -4.66 -2.98
C ARG A 115 -16.62 -4.03 -1.78
N THR A 116 -17.42 -3.52 -0.86
CA THR A 116 -16.98 -3.00 0.44
C THR A 116 -17.21 -4.05 1.53
N PRO A 117 -16.24 -4.31 2.43
CA PRO A 117 -16.44 -5.25 3.53
C PRO A 117 -17.56 -4.76 4.46
N LEU A 118 -18.44 -5.67 4.86
CA LEU A 118 -19.58 -5.36 5.74
C LEU A 118 -19.45 -5.99 7.12
N GLU A 119 -18.76 -7.13 7.22
CA GLU A 119 -18.57 -7.86 8.47
C GLU A 119 -17.35 -8.77 8.37
N VAL A 120 -16.61 -8.90 9.47
CA VAL A 120 -15.52 -9.85 9.59
C VAL A 120 -15.97 -11.04 10.42
N LEU A 121 -15.81 -12.23 9.87
CA LEU A 121 -16.18 -13.49 10.52
C LEU A 121 -15.01 -13.95 11.40
N THR A 122 -15.27 -14.14 12.68
CA THR A 122 -14.26 -14.56 13.65
C THR A 122 -14.65 -15.86 14.35
N GLN A 123 -13.63 -16.62 14.75
CA GLN A 123 -13.77 -17.76 15.65
C GLN A 123 -12.76 -17.57 16.79
N GLY A 124 -13.24 -17.12 17.95
CA GLY A 124 -12.36 -16.65 19.02
C GLY A 124 -11.54 -15.44 18.57
N THR A 125 -10.22 -15.55 18.63
CA THR A 125 -9.27 -14.50 18.19
C THR A 125 -8.84 -14.65 16.73
N THR A 126 -9.36 -15.64 16.01
CA THR A 126 -8.96 -15.94 14.63
C THR A 126 -9.98 -15.37 13.65
N ILE A 127 -9.51 -14.58 12.67
CA ILE A 127 -10.32 -14.16 11.53
C ILE A 127 -10.43 -15.33 10.55
N THR A 128 -11.66 -15.67 10.16
CA THR A 128 -11.97 -16.82 9.30
C THR A 128 -12.54 -16.42 7.94
N GLY A 129 -12.91 -15.15 7.76
CA GLY A 129 -13.42 -14.63 6.50
C GLY A 129 -13.98 -13.23 6.62
N VAL A 130 -14.41 -12.70 5.48
CA VAL A 130 -15.04 -11.38 5.37
C VAL A 130 -16.30 -11.50 4.51
N ARG A 131 -17.39 -10.88 4.98
CA ARG A 131 -18.67 -10.80 4.28
C ARG A 131 -18.81 -9.45 3.59
N PHE A 132 -19.28 -9.50 2.36
CA PHE A 132 -19.64 -8.38 1.50
C PHE A 132 -21.16 -8.43 1.22
N ALA A 133 -21.67 -7.56 0.35
CA ALA A 133 -23.12 -7.45 0.09
C ALA A 133 -23.76 -8.74 -0.46
N ASP A 134 -23.11 -9.41 -1.41
CA ASP A 134 -23.62 -10.58 -2.13
C ASP A 134 -22.68 -11.80 -2.06
N LEU A 135 -21.54 -11.64 -1.38
CA LEU A 135 -20.42 -12.58 -1.34
C LEU A 135 -19.86 -12.71 0.07
N THR A 136 -19.52 -13.92 0.47
CA THR A 136 -18.66 -14.20 1.63
C THR A 136 -17.40 -14.89 1.16
N VAL A 137 -16.23 -14.44 1.62
CA VAL A 137 -14.96 -15.10 1.35
C VAL A 137 -14.36 -15.60 2.65
N ARG A 138 -14.17 -16.92 2.76
CA ARG A 138 -13.44 -17.54 3.86
C ARG A 138 -11.99 -17.74 3.48
N ALA A 139 -11.08 -17.50 4.42
CA ALA A 139 -9.65 -17.67 4.18
C ALA A 139 -8.86 -18.05 5.42
N ASN A 140 -7.71 -18.70 5.21
CA ASN A 140 -6.77 -19.03 6.28
C ASN A 140 -6.01 -17.79 6.77
N ILE A 141 -5.70 -16.89 5.85
CA ILE A 141 -5.05 -15.60 6.12
C ILE A 141 -5.88 -14.50 5.47
N THR A 142 -6.21 -13.46 6.24
CA THR A 142 -6.83 -12.23 5.74
C THR A 142 -5.84 -11.08 5.87
N ILE A 143 -5.59 -10.36 4.78
CA ILE A 143 -4.76 -9.16 4.74
C ILE A 143 -5.69 -7.96 4.55
N ASP A 144 -5.66 -7.05 5.52
CA ASP A 144 -6.28 -5.74 5.37
C ASP A 144 -5.37 -4.85 4.51
N GLY A 145 -5.80 -4.59 3.28
CA GLY A 145 -5.22 -3.64 2.35
C GLY A 145 -6.16 -2.48 2.04
N THR A 146 -7.16 -2.23 2.90
CA THR A 146 -8.04 -1.06 2.80
C THR A 146 -7.25 0.19 3.20
N GLU A 147 -7.67 1.36 2.73
CA GLU A 147 -6.91 2.61 2.95
C GLU A 147 -6.98 3.06 4.42
N LEU A 148 -8.05 2.70 5.14
CA LEU A 148 -8.31 3.15 6.52
C LEU A 148 -8.23 2.05 7.58
N GLY A 149 -7.97 0.80 7.18
CA GLY A 149 -7.99 -0.34 8.10
C GLY A 149 -9.41 -0.79 8.47
N ASP A 150 -10.33 -0.78 7.51
CA ASP A 150 -11.75 -1.09 7.73
C ASP A 150 -11.94 -2.53 8.22
N VAL A 151 -11.13 -3.48 7.75
CA VAL A 151 -11.22 -4.88 8.21
C VAL A 151 -10.76 -4.99 9.65
N LEU A 152 -9.69 -4.28 10.04
CA LEU A 152 -9.26 -4.22 11.44
C LEU A 152 -10.36 -3.65 12.35
N ALA A 153 -11.01 -2.56 11.92
CA ALA A 153 -12.10 -1.93 12.66
C ALA A 153 -13.32 -2.85 12.76
N LEU A 154 -13.77 -3.45 11.65
CA LEU A 154 -14.90 -4.37 11.60
C LEU A 154 -14.67 -5.65 12.42
N ALA A 155 -13.42 -6.12 12.47
CA ALA A 155 -13.03 -7.27 13.29
C ALA A 155 -12.92 -6.95 14.79
N SER A 156 -13.12 -5.68 15.19
CA SER A 156 -12.88 -5.20 16.56
C SER A 156 -11.48 -5.56 17.06
N VAL A 157 -10.49 -5.56 16.15
CA VAL A 157 -9.08 -5.80 16.51
C VAL A 157 -8.61 -4.61 17.35
N PRO A 158 -8.00 -4.83 18.52
CA PRO A 158 -7.44 -3.75 19.33
C PRO A 158 -6.44 -2.95 18.50
N HIS A 159 -6.69 -1.65 18.36
CA HIS A 159 -5.84 -0.72 17.65
C HIS A 159 -5.77 0.59 18.42
N ARG A 160 -4.73 1.39 18.13
CA ARG A 160 -4.64 2.77 18.62
C ARG A 160 -4.91 3.71 17.45
N TRP A 161 -5.64 4.77 17.74
CA TRP A 161 -5.90 5.87 16.83
C TRP A 161 -5.58 7.18 17.56
N GLY A 162 -4.81 8.06 16.94
CA GLY A 162 -4.41 9.33 17.54
C GLY A 162 -2.91 9.59 17.48
N TRP A 163 -2.50 10.66 18.15
CA TRP A 163 -1.10 11.05 18.30
C TRP A 163 -0.33 10.07 19.19
N GLU A 164 0.93 9.85 18.84
CA GLU A 164 1.90 9.17 19.70
C GLU A 164 2.55 10.23 20.60
N TRP A 165 2.59 9.99 21.92
CA TRP A 165 3.14 10.94 22.87
C TRP A 165 4.60 10.63 23.20
N GLN A 166 5.41 11.67 23.36
CA GLN A 166 6.80 11.54 23.83
C GLN A 166 6.90 10.79 25.16
N SER A 167 5.95 11.03 26.08
CA SER A 167 5.94 10.42 27.41
C SER A 167 5.68 8.92 27.40
N GLU A 168 5.03 8.39 26.37
CA GLU A 168 4.65 6.99 26.26
C GLU A 168 5.66 6.20 25.40
N TRP A 169 6.14 6.79 24.30
CA TRP A 169 6.96 6.10 23.30
C TRP A 169 8.40 6.59 23.21
N GLY A 170 8.74 7.72 23.85
CA GLY A 170 10.07 8.31 23.81
C GLY A 170 10.50 8.83 22.43
N GLU A 171 9.58 8.97 21.47
CA GLU A 171 9.89 9.48 20.13
C GLU A 171 10.21 10.98 20.19
N PRO A 172 11.45 11.44 19.86
CA PRO A 172 11.83 12.84 20.04
C PRO A 172 11.00 13.86 19.25
N SER A 173 10.40 13.45 18.13
CA SER A 173 9.54 14.25 17.27
C SER A 173 8.08 14.30 17.70
N ALA A 174 7.64 13.40 18.58
CA ALA A 174 6.25 13.33 19.03
C ALA A 174 5.87 14.56 19.88
N PRO A 175 4.60 14.97 19.94
CA PRO A 175 4.16 15.98 20.90
C PRO A 175 4.37 15.53 22.34
N THR A 176 4.67 16.48 23.23
CA THR A 176 4.85 16.22 24.67
C THR A 176 3.53 16.24 25.45
N ALA A 177 2.52 16.96 24.95
CA ALA A 177 1.21 17.10 25.57
C ALA A 177 0.14 17.45 24.53
N PRO A 178 -1.15 17.26 24.84
CA PRO A 178 -2.25 17.74 24.01
C PRO A 178 -2.18 19.25 23.75
N SER A 179 -2.63 19.65 22.57
CA SER A 179 -2.72 21.04 22.11
C SER A 179 -3.95 21.20 21.21
N GLU A 180 -4.33 22.44 20.91
CA GLU A 180 -5.43 22.72 19.97
C GLU A 180 -5.22 22.02 18.61
N LEU A 181 -3.97 21.85 18.18
CA LEU A 181 -3.63 21.16 16.94
C LEU A 181 -3.89 19.65 17.05
N THR A 182 -3.46 19.01 18.14
CA THR A 182 -3.66 17.56 18.32
C THR A 182 -5.12 17.20 18.53
N ASP A 183 -5.89 18.11 19.14
CA ASP A 183 -7.33 17.95 19.36
C ASP A 183 -8.14 18.14 18.06
N ARG A 184 -7.72 19.08 17.20
CA ARG A 184 -8.37 19.36 15.91
C ARG A 184 -8.02 18.34 14.84
N TYR A 185 -6.78 17.86 14.81
CA TYR A 185 -6.26 16.94 13.80
C TYR A 185 -5.76 15.67 14.47
N PRO A 186 -6.64 14.72 14.81
CA PRO A 186 -6.25 13.51 15.54
C PRO A 186 -5.30 12.60 14.74
N ILE A 187 -5.16 12.82 13.43
CA ILE A 187 -4.15 12.16 12.60
C ILE A 187 -3.47 13.21 11.75
N GLN A 188 -2.16 13.34 11.93
CA GLN A 188 -1.33 14.02 10.96
C GLN A 188 -0.05 13.20 10.80
N ALA A 189 0.26 12.79 9.56
CA ALA A 189 1.65 12.48 9.23
C ALA A 189 2.41 13.81 9.37
N PRO A 190 3.38 13.92 10.30
CA PRO A 190 4.09 15.17 10.49
C PRO A 190 4.84 15.51 9.20
N ARG A 191 4.26 16.39 8.37
CA ARG A 191 5.01 17.06 7.31
C ARG A 191 5.93 18.03 8.02
N GLY A 192 7.22 17.75 7.99
CA GLY A 192 8.29 18.61 8.53
C GLY A 192 8.36 19.95 7.79
N GLY A 193 7.34 20.78 7.94
CA GLY A 193 7.30 22.18 7.54
C GLY A 193 7.70 23.04 8.72
N GLY A 194 9.00 23.06 9.05
CA GLY A 194 9.51 23.89 10.14
C GLY A 194 10.87 23.45 10.65
N GLY A 195 11.94 23.83 9.95
CA GLY A 195 13.27 24.00 10.55
C GLY A 195 14.05 22.74 10.96
N CYS A 196 13.54 21.52 10.76
CA CYS A 196 14.37 20.33 10.94
C CYS A 196 15.26 20.14 9.71
N ARG A 197 16.49 20.66 9.77
CA ARG A 197 17.58 20.28 8.86
C ARG A 197 17.86 18.80 9.12
N ILE A 198 17.19 17.90 8.41
CA ILE A 198 17.67 16.53 8.25
C ILE A 198 18.92 16.66 7.38
N THR A 199 20.07 16.80 8.04
CA THR A 199 21.35 16.58 7.39
C THR A 199 21.44 15.07 7.22
N VAL A 200 20.98 14.57 6.07
CA VAL A 200 21.44 13.25 5.63
C VAL A 200 22.92 13.42 5.40
N THR A 201 23.73 13.00 6.37
CA THR A 201 25.15 12.82 6.17
C THR A 201 25.26 11.78 5.06
N LEU A 202 25.51 12.23 3.83
CA LEU A 202 25.88 11.34 2.74
C LEU A 202 27.00 10.43 3.28
N PRO A 203 26.87 9.09 3.21
CA PRO A 203 28.01 8.24 3.51
C PRO A 203 29.16 8.74 2.64
N GLN A 204 30.32 8.95 3.27
CA GLN A 204 31.54 9.36 2.57
C GLN A 204 31.69 8.48 1.33
N LYS A 205 31.82 9.13 0.17
CA LYS A 205 32.06 8.54 -1.16
C LYS A 205 32.58 7.10 -1.07
N PHE A 206 31.76 6.14 -1.49
CA PHE A 206 32.29 4.82 -1.79
C PHE A 206 33.46 4.97 -2.78
N PRO A 207 34.62 4.36 -2.52
CA PRO A 207 35.72 4.40 -3.47
C PRO A 207 35.28 3.73 -4.78
N PRO A 208 35.75 4.20 -5.94
CA PRO A 208 35.41 3.58 -7.21
C PRO A 208 35.83 2.10 -7.22
N PRO A 209 35.10 1.24 -7.95
CA PRO A 209 35.43 -0.17 -8.06
C PRO A 209 36.87 -0.31 -8.56
N ARG A 210 37.67 -1.13 -7.86
CA ARG A 210 39.03 -1.46 -8.29
C ARG A 210 38.92 -2.19 -9.63
N SER A 211 39.47 -1.58 -10.67
CA SER A 211 39.80 -2.23 -11.93
C SER A 211 40.82 -3.34 -11.63
N THR A 212 40.38 -4.60 -11.65
CA THR A 212 41.27 -5.74 -11.80
C THR A 212 41.40 -6.03 -13.29
N ALA A 213 42.60 -5.81 -13.82
CA ALA A 213 43.10 -6.56 -14.97
C ALA A 213 43.34 -8.02 -14.56
#